data_AF-A0A1T4VRL5-F1
#
_entry.id   AF-A0A1T4VRL5-F1
#
_cell.length_a   1.000
_cell.length_b   1.000
_cell.length_c   1.000
_cell.angle_alpha   90.00
_cell.angle_beta   90.00
_cell.angle_gamma   90.00
#
_symmetry.space_group_name_H-M   'P 1'
#
loop_
_entity.id
_entity.type
_entity.pdbx_description
1 polymer ?
#
loop_
_entity_poly.entity_id
_entity_poly.type
_entity_poly.pdbx_seq_one_letter_code
_entity_poly.pdbx_strand_id
1 'polypeptide(L)' 'MELSITINKRTVTDALVWAAWCLVLFINLSLTVGSYWELEPKAGKMFGLVTVIWAVLAVFIWMWRRNSHRALQKGHSLSS' A
#
# COMPACT_ATOMS: atom_id res chain seq x y z
N MET A 1 14.22 -28.62 11.17
CA MET A 1 13.36 -27.70 10.41
C MET A 1 14.22 -26.51 10.02
N GLU A 2 14.95 -26.63 8.92
CA GLU A 2 15.66 -25.49 8.35
C GLU A 2 14.62 -24.68 7.59
N LEU A 3 14.14 -23.61 8.24
CA LEU A 3 13.37 -22.58 7.57
C LEU A 3 14.39 -21.86 6.67
N SER A 4 14.68 -22.47 5.51
CA SER A 4 15.49 -21.85 4.47
C SER A 4 14.65 -20.71 3.93
N ILE A 5 14.80 -19.58 4.61
CA ILE A 5 14.41 -18.25 4.23
C ILE A 5 15.17 -17.96 2.94
N THR A 6 14.77 -18.59 1.84
CA THR A 6 14.97 -18.06 0.49
C THR A 6 13.98 -16.91 0.38
N ILE A 7 14.21 -15.88 1.21
CA ILE A 7 13.55 -14.60 1.10
C ILE A 7 13.94 -14.10 -0.28
N ASN A 8 13.04 -14.33 -1.22
CA ASN A 8 13.13 -13.76 -2.55
C ASN A 8 13.12 -12.25 -2.34
N LYS A 9 14.17 -11.54 -2.77
CA LYS A 9 14.35 -10.09 -2.53
C LYS A 9 13.07 -9.30 -2.86
N ARG A 10 12.34 -9.75 -3.88
CA ARG A 10 11.02 -9.22 -4.27
C ARG A 10 9.97 -9.27 -3.16
N THR A 11 9.89 -10.35 -2.38
CA THR A 11 8.94 -10.50 -1.26
C THR A 11 9.25 -9.51 -0.13
N VAL A 12 10.54 -9.24 0.15
CA VAL A 12 10.93 -8.21 1.14
C VAL A 12 10.55 -6.83 0.67
N THR A 13 10.88 -6.51 -0.58
CA THR A 13 10.55 -5.19 -1.14
C THR A 13 9.05 -4.96 -1.12
N ASP A 14 8.25 -5.99 -1.43
CA ASP A 14 6.80 -5.93 -1.36
C ASP A 14 6.28 -5.70 0.06
N ALA A 15 6.79 -6.45 1.04
CA ALA A 15 6.41 -6.25 2.44
C ALA A 15 6.81 -4.86 2.95
N LEU A 16 7.99 -4.36 2.57
CA LEU A 16 8.48 -3.05 2.97
C LEU A 16 7.64 -1.91 2.37
N VAL A 17 7.23 -2.04 1.11
CA VAL A 17 6.31 -1.09 0.45
C VAL A 17 4.97 -1.04 1.17
N TRP A 18 4.38 -2.21 1.50
CA TRP A 18 3.13 -2.25 2.27
C TRP A 18 3.29 -1.70 3.68
N ALA A 19 4.40 -1.98 4.36
CA ALA A 19 4.68 -1.45 5.68
C ALA A 19 4.79 0.08 5.67
N ALA A 20 5.54 0.64 4.71
CA ALA A 20 5.64 2.10 4.54
C ALA A 20 4.28 2.72 4.17
N TRP A 21 3.51 2.06 3.31
CA TRP A 21 2.17 2.51 2.93
C TRP A 21 1.22 2.56 4.14
N CYS A 22 1.22 1.51 4.97
CA CYS A 22 0.44 1.45 6.21
C CYS A 22 0.85 2.53 7.20
N LEU A 23 2.16 2.80 7.34
CA LEU A 23 2.67 3.84 8.23
C LEU A 23 2.13 5.23 7.86
N VAL A 24 2.12 5.56 6.55
CA VAL A 24 1.53 6.82 6.06
C VAL A 24 0.02 6.87 6.33
N LEU A 25 -0.70 5.75 6.16
CA LEU A 25 -2.13 5.68 6.48
C LEU A 25 -2.39 5.95 7.98
N PHE A 26 -1.59 5.34 8.86
CA PHE A 26 -1.70 5.55 10.30
C PHE A 26 -1.44 7.00 10.72
N ILE A 27 -0.45 7.66 10.11
CA ILE A 27 -0.18 9.08 10.36
C ILE A 27 -1.40 9.93 9.95
N ASN A 28 -1.98 9.70 8.78
CA ASN A 28 -3.15 10.45 8.32
C ASN A 28 -4.39 10.21 9.18
N LEU A 29 -4.60 8.96 9.64
CA LEU A 29 -5.65 8.64 10.61
C LEU A 29 -5.44 9.37 11.94
N SER A 30 -4.20 9.37 12.45
CA SER A 30 -3.84 10.09 13.68
C SER A 30 -4.11 11.59 13.56
N LEU A 31 -3.71 12.21 12.45
CA LEU A 31 -3.99 13.62 12.17
C LEU A 31 -5.49 13.89 12.06
N THR A 32 -6.24 13.00 11.40
CA THR A 32 -7.69 13.12 11.27
C THR A 32 -8.35 13.11 12.66
N VAL A 33 -8.04 12.09 13.48
CA VAL A 33 -8.61 11.95 14.83
C VAL A 33 -8.19 13.10 15.73
N GLY A 34 -6.90 13.48 15.69
CA GLY A 34 -6.37 14.62 16.43
C GLY A 34 -7.09 15.93 16.10
N SER A 35 -7.32 16.23 14.82
CA SER A 35 -8.05 17.43 14.41
C SER A 35 -9.50 17.45 14.87
N TYR A 36 -10.20 16.30 14.91
CA TYR A 36 -11.55 16.25 15.47
C TYR A 36 -11.54 16.39 17.00
N TRP A 37 -10.49 15.92 17.67
CA TRP A 37 -10.31 16.08 19.11
C TRP A 37 -10.05 17.54 19.49
N GLU A 38 -9.25 18.26 18.70
CA GLU A 38 -8.96 19.70 18.89
C GLU A 38 -10.10 20.62 18.43
N LEU A 39 -11.26 20.07 18.04
CA LEU A 39 -12.41 20.82 17.53
C LEU A 39 -12.09 21.66 16.28
N GLU A 40 -11.18 21.17 15.44
CA GLU A 40 -10.84 21.75 14.13
C GLU A 40 -11.45 20.93 12.98
N PRO A 41 -12.78 21.01 12.75
CA PRO A 41 -13.47 20.14 11.79
C PRO A 41 -13.04 20.37 10.34
N LYS A 42 -12.45 21.53 10.00
CA LYS A 42 -11.91 21.79 8.66
C LYS A 42 -10.66 20.95 8.40
N ALA A 43 -9.72 20.93 9.35
CA ALA A 43 -8.51 20.13 9.28
C ALA A 43 -8.85 18.63 9.29
N GLY A 44 -9.76 18.20 10.18
CA GLY A 44 -10.21 16.81 10.25
C GLY A 44 -10.86 16.31 8.95
N LYS A 45 -11.65 17.15 8.27
CA LYS A 45 -12.20 16.79 6.95
C LYS A 45 -11.13 16.68 5.87
N MET A 46 -10.15 17.58 5.87
CA MET A 46 -9.06 17.57 4.89
C MET A 46 -8.19 16.33 5.04
N PHE A 47 -7.71 16.03 6.25
CA PHE A 47 -6.92 14.82 6.52
C PHE A 47 -7.73 13.55 6.35
N GLY A 48 -9.02 13.56 6.70
CA GLY A 48 -9.92 12.43 6.46
C GLY A 48 -10.07 12.11 4.98
N LEU A 49 -10.25 13.13 4.14
CA LEU A 49 -10.34 12.97 2.68
C LEU A 49 -9.02 12.45 2.10
N VAL A 50 -7.88 12.99 2.54
CA VAL A 50 -6.55 12.48 2.16
C VAL A 50 -6.38 11.02 2.58
N THR A 51 -6.81 10.64 3.78
CA THR A 51 -6.77 9.26 4.28
C THR A 51 -7.57 8.32 3.37
N VAL A 52 -8.79 8.72 2.98
CA VAL A 52 -9.65 7.92 2.09
C VAL A 52 -9.02 7.77 0.70
N ILE A 53 -8.52 8.85 0.10
CA ILE A 53 -7.82 8.80 -1.19
C ILE A 53 -6.61 7.87 -1.09
N TRP A 54 -5.80 8.03 -0.03
CA TRP A 54 -4.63 7.18 0.19
C TRP A 54 -5.04 5.71 0.29
N ALA A 55 -6.08 5.39 1.06
CA ALA A 55 -6.60 4.04 1.23
C ALA A 55 -7.02 3.40 -0.11
N VAL A 56 -7.68 4.14 -0.99
CA VAL A 56 -8.12 3.64 -2.30
C VAL A 56 -6.93 3.38 -3.24
N LEU A 57 -5.83 4.12 -3.11
CA LEU A 57 -4.62 3.88 -3.91
C LEU A 57 -4.01 2.49 -3.67
N ALA A 58 -4.25 1.85 -2.52
CA ALA A 58 -3.87 0.44 -2.30
C ALA A 58 -4.42 -0.48 -3.39
N VAL A 59 -5.67 -0.26 -3.81
CA VAL A 59 -6.34 -1.08 -4.82
C VAL A 59 -5.68 -0.89 -6.18
N PHE A 60 -5.30 0.34 -6.53
CA PHE A 60 -4.57 0.64 -7.76
C PHE A 60 -3.17 -0.01 -7.77
N ILE A 61 -2.42 0.08 -6.67
CA ILE A 61 -1.11 -0.57 -6.53
C ILE A 61 -1.25 -2.08 -6.69
N TRP A 62 -2.27 -2.68 -6.08
CA TRP A 62 -2.54 -4.12 -6.18
C TRP A 62 -2.92 -4.54 -7.60
N MET A 63 -3.82 -3.80 -8.27
CA MET A 63 -4.21 -4.04 -9.66
C MET A 63 -3.03 -3.93 -10.62
N TRP A 64 -2.20 -2.89 -10.48
CA TRP A 64 -0.99 -2.70 -11.29
C TRP A 64 -0.08 -3.91 -11.18
N ARG A 65 0.25 -4.34 -9.95
CA ARG A 65 1.10 -5.51 -9.71
C ARG A 65 0.54 -6.76 -10.38
N ARG A 66 -0.75 -7.03 -10.19
CA ARG A 66 -1.41 -8.20 -10.79
C ARG A 66 -1.32 -8.19 -12.31
N ASN A 67 -1.43 -7.03 -12.94
CA ASN A 67 -1.33 -6.90 -14.39
C ASN A 67 0.10 -7.11 -14.90
N SER A 68 1.11 -6.58 -14.21
CA SER A 68 2.52 -6.82 -14.54
C SER A 68 2.90 -8.31 -14.44
N HIS A 69 2.34 -9.04 -13.47
CA HIS A 69 2.54 -10.49 -13.34
C HIS A 69 1.97 -11.28 -14.53
N ARG A 70 0.79 -10.89 -15.03
CA ARG A 70 0.15 -11.52 -16.20
C ARG A 70 0.92 -11.25 -17.50
N ALA A 71 1.46 -10.04 -17.66
CA ALA A 71 2.26 -9.66 -18.83
C ALA A 71 3.56 -10.46 -18.92
N LEU A 72 4.26 -10.66 -17.79
CA LEU A 72 5.48 -11.48 -17.72
C LEU A 72 5.21 -12.97 -18.04
N GLN A 73 4.08 -13.52 -17.59
CA GLN A 73 3.73 -14.92 -17.88
C GLN A 73 3.39 -15.16 -19.37
N LYS A 74 2.69 -14.21 -20.02
CA LYS A 74 2.39 -14.31 -21.46
C LYS A 74 3.63 -14.19 -22.35
N GLY A 75 4.63 -13.41 -21.96
CA GLY A 75 5.89 -13.31 -22.70
C GLY A 75 6.68 -14.61 -22.72
N HIS A 76 6.62 -15.39 -21.63
CA HIS A 76 7.33 -16.66 -21.52
C HIS A 76 6.69 -17.79 -22.34
N SER A 77 5.36 -17.77 -22.53
CA SER A 77 4.63 -18.78 -23.32
C SER A 77 4.71 -18.59 -24.84
N LEU A 78 5.16 -17.42 -25.32
CA LEU A 78 5.33 -17.12 -26.74
C LEU A 78 6.78 -17.36 -27.23
N SER A 79 7.71 -17.61 -26.29
CA SER A 79 9.13 -17.88 -26.55
C SER A 79 9.49 -19.38 -26.53
N SER A 80 8.50 -20.24 -26.28
CA SER A 80 8.60 -21.71 -26.19
C SER A 80 7.78 -22.35 -27.30
#